data_AF-A0A924K0I9-F1
#
_entry.id   AF-A0A924K0I9-F1
#
_cell.length_a   1.000
_cell.length_b   1.000
_cell.length_c   1.000
_cell.angle_alpha   90.00
_cell.angle_beta   90.00
_cell.angle_gamma   90.00
#
_symmetry.space_group_name_H-M   'P 1'
#
loop_
_entity.id
_entity.type
_entity.pdbx_description
1 polymer ?
#
loop_
_entity_poly.entity_id
_entity_poly.type
_entity_poly.pdbx_seq_one_letter_code
_entity_poly.pdbx_strand_id
1 'polypeptide(L)'
;MTQFFRRSVAALAVTLPLLAGLTGCASPQVSDYAAEQPMLDLRQYFKGTVDAYGVFTDRSGKVIKRFTVVMTCSWQGPPGFETGVL
;
A
#
# COMPACT_ATOMS: atom_id res chain seq x y z
N MET A 1 14.57 -18.24 47.61
CA MET A 1 14.77 -16.98 46.85
C MET A 1 15.29 -17.20 45.42
N THR A 2 16.04 -18.28 45.12
CA THR A 2 16.64 -18.59 43.80
C THR A 2 15.71 -19.24 42.76
N GLN A 3 14.57 -19.80 43.17
CA GLN A 3 13.61 -20.50 42.28
C GLN A 3 12.61 -19.54 41.58
N PHE A 4 12.30 -18.41 42.21
CA PHE A 4 11.43 -17.38 41.61
C PHE A 4 12.13 -16.67 40.45
N PHE A 5 13.42 -16.35 40.62
CA PHE A 5 14.24 -15.70 39.59
C PHE A 5 14.40 -16.56 38.32
N ARG A 6 14.52 -17.88 38.46
CA ARG A 6 14.59 -18.83 37.33
C ARG A 6 13.29 -18.92 36.52
N ARG A 7 12.12 -18.81 37.17
CA ARG A 7 10.81 -18.80 36.48
C ARG A 7 10.55 -17.47 35.77
N SER A 8 10.98 -16.36 36.37
CA SER A 8 10.90 -15.02 35.75
C SER A 8 11.81 -14.85 34.54
N VAL A 9 13.02 -15.44 34.56
CA VAL A 9 13.95 -15.42 33.42
C VAL A 9 13.44 -16.27 32.25
N ALA A 10 12.80 -17.41 32.53
CA ALA A 10 12.23 -18.27 31.49
C ALA A 10 11.04 -17.62 30.77
N ALA A 11 10.19 -16.87 31.50
CA ALA A 11 9.06 -16.14 30.91
C ALA A 11 9.50 -14.96 30.02
N LEU A 12 10.63 -14.31 30.35
CA LEU A 12 11.19 -13.21 29.56
C LEU A 12 11.85 -13.67 28.25
N ALA A 13 12.38 -14.90 28.22
CA ALA A 13 13.10 -15.45 27.07
C ALA A 13 12.20 -15.78 25.87
N VAL A 14 10.90 -16.01 26.10
CA VAL A 14 9.92 -16.36 25.05
C VAL A 14 9.17 -15.13 24.54
N THR A 15 8.96 -14.11 25.37
CA THR A 15 8.21 -12.90 24.99
C THR A 15 9.00 -11.96 24.08
N LEU A 16 10.32 -11.85 24.27
CA LEU A 16 11.19 -10.97 23.48
C LEU A 16 11.24 -11.32 21.97
N PRO A 17 11.43 -12.59 21.54
CA PRO A 17 11.38 -12.95 20.13
C PRO A 17 9.97 -12.84 19.53
N LEU A 18 8.91 -13.01 20.35
CA LEU A 18 7.52 -12.84 19.90
C LEU A 18 7.21 -11.36 19.58
N LEU A 19 7.77 -10.43 20.35
CA LEU A 19 7.72 -8.98 20.08
C LEU A 19 8.54 -8.58 18.84
N ALA A 20 9.66 -9.25 18.58
CA ALA A 20 10.48 -8.99 17.40
C ALA A 20 9.81 -9.42 16.07
N GLY A 21 8.98 -10.48 16.11
CA GLY A 21 8.21 -10.96 14.96
C GLY A 21 6.97 -10.12 14.60
N LEU A 22 6.62 -9.12 15.43
CA LEU A 22 5.56 -8.15 15.17
C LEU A 22 6.07 -6.91 14.41
N THR A 23 7.36 -6.86 14.06
CA THR A 23 7.84 -5.90 13.06
C THR A 23 7.23 -6.33 11.73
N GLY A 24 6.13 -5.67 11.34
CA GLY A 24 5.39 -5.98 10.14
C GLY A 24 6.33 -6.15 8.96
N CYS A 25 6.08 -7.17 8.13
CA CYS A 25 6.76 -7.36 6.86
C CYS A 25 6.89 -5.99 6.18
N ALA A 26 8.11 -5.51 5.96
CA ALA A 26 8.37 -4.16 5.50
C ALA A 26 7.51 -3.90 4.25
N SER A 27 6.70 -2.83 4.31
CA SER A 27 5.97 -2.41 3.12
C SER A 27 6.97 -1.96 2.06
N PRO A 28 6.71 -2.24 0.77
CA PRO A 28 7.61 -1.82 -0.30
C PRO A 28 7.83 -0.31 -0.24
N GLN A 29 9.07 0.11 -0.42
CA GLN A 29 9.44 1.52 -0.47
C GLN A 29 9.30 2.01 -1.91
N VAL A 30 8.94 3.29 -2.09
CA VAL A 30 8.87 3.88 -3.45
C VAL A 30 10.23 3.80 -4.15
N SER A 31 11.32 3.91 -3.39
CA SER A 31 12.70 3.74 -3.89
C SER A 31 12.99 2.37 -4.48
N ASP A 32 12.24 1.34 -4.08
CA ASP A 32 12.42 -0.01 -4.61
C ASP A 32 12.08 -0.08 -6.10
N TYR A 33 11.31 0.89 -6.61
CA TYR A 33 10.86 0.98 -8.00
C TYR A 33 11.59 2.06 -8.82
N ALA A 34 12.71 2.59 -8.32
CA ALA A 34 13.37 3.73 -8.96
C ALA A 34 14.08 3.38 -10.28
N ALA A 35 14.42 2.11 -10.50
CA ALA A 35 15.15 1.65 -11.69
C ALA A 35 14.22 1.07 -12.77
N GLU A 36 12.93 0.96 -12.46
CA GLU A 36 11.92 0.28 -13.23
C GLU A 36 11.61 1.07 -14.50
N GLN A 37 11.49 0.32 -15.59
CA GLN A 37 11.21 0.88 -16.91
C GLN A 37 9.98 0.21 -17.52
N PRO A 38 9.16 0.96 -18.27
CA PRO A 38 9.32 2.40 -18.59
C PRO A 38 9.07 3.31 -17.38
N MET A 39 9.67 4.52 -17.39
CA MET A 39 9.37 5.54 -16.36
C MET A 39 7.86 5.83 -16.32
N LEU A 40 7.32 5.93 -15.11
CA LEU A 40 5.91 6.25 -14.91
C LEU A 40 5.60 7.68 -15.38
N ASP A 41 4.93 7.80 -16.53
CA ASP A 41 4.30 9.05 -16.97
C ASP A 41 2.79 8.93 -16.81
N LEU A 42 2.23 9.65 -15.82
CA LEU A 42 0.80 9.63 -15.53
C LEU A 42 -0.06 10.13 -16.70
N ARG A 43 0.48 11.02 -17.55
CA ARG A 43 -0.24 11.54 -18.72
C ARG A 43 -0.41 10.48 -19.79
N GLN A 44 0.60 9.62 -19.95
CA GLN A 44 0.53 8.50 -20.87
C GLN A 44 -0.27 7.34 -20.29
N TYR A 45 -0.08 7.07 -18.99
CA TYR A 45 -0.77 5.99 -18.29
C TYR A 45 -2.30 6.20 -18.27
N PHE A 46 -2.75 7.42 -17.96
CA PHE A 46 -4.16 7.79 -17.97
C PHE A 46 -4.55 8.58 -19.22
N LYS A 47 -4.38 7.98 -20.40
CA LYS A 47 -4.74 8.62 -21.67
C LYS A 47 -5.94 7.95 -22.31
N GLY A 48 -6.99 8.74 -22.58
CA GLY A 48 -8.17 8.26 -23.30
C GLY A 48 -9.09 7.43 -22.41
N THR A 49 -9.72 6.40 -22.98
CA THR A 49 -10.68 5.56 -22.25
C THR A 49 -9.96 4.49 -21.43
N VAL A 50 -10.21 4.47 -20.13
CA VAL A 50 -9.59 3.54 -19.16
C VAL A 50 -10.69 2.85 -18.35
N ASP A 51 -10.56 1.54 -18.15
CA ASP A 51 -11.41 0.80 -17.22
C ASP A 51 -10.86 0.90 -15.80
N ALA A 52 -11.70 1.35 -14.87
CA ALA A 52 -11.39 1.42 -13.45
C ALA A 52 -12.26 0.46 -12.63
N TYR A 53 -11.69 -0.09 -11.57
CA TYR A 53 -12.33 -1.06 -10.70
C TYR A 53 -12.38 -0.51 -9.28
N GLY A 54 -13.56 -0.50 -8.69
CA GLY A 54 -13.80 0.07 -7.37
C GLY A 54 -14.47 -0.91 -6.42
N VAL A 55 -14.21 -0.72 -5.13
CA VAL A 55 -14.89 -1.41 -4.04
C VAL A 55 -15.36 -0.40 -3.01
N PHE A 56 -16.53 -0.65 -2.43
CA PHE A 56 -17.06 0.13 -1.31
C PHE A 56 -17.10 -0.76 -0.07
N THR A 57 -16.42 -0.34 0.99
CA THR A 57 -16.33 -1.04 2.27
C THR A 57 -17.08 -0.29 3.37
N ASP A 58 -17.62 -1.03 4.35
CA ASP A 58 -18.10 -0.43 5.59
C ASP A 58 -16.95 -0.10 6.56
N ARG A 59 -17.28 0.45 7.74
CA ARG A 59 -16.27 0.82 8.77
C ARG A 59 -15.54 -0.39 9.37
N SER A 60 -16.07 -1.60 9.20
CA SER A 60 -15.40 -2.85 9.60
C SER A 60 -14.45 -3.38 8.53
N GLY A 61 -14.40 -2.75 7.35
CA GLY A 61 -13.63 -3.19 6.20
C GLY A 61 -14.33 -4.25 5.34
N LYS A 62 -15.58 -4.60 5.65
CA LYS A 62 -16.34 -5.56 4.84
C LYS A 62 -16.71 -4.93 3.50
N VAL A 63 -16.39 -5.60 2.39
CA VAL A 63 -16.79 -5.17 1.05
C VAL A 63 -18.30 -5.33 0.89
N ILE A 64 -19.00 -4.23 0.63
CA ILE A 64 -20.45 -4.19 0.43
C ILE A 64 -20.81 -4.11 -1.05
N LYS A 65 -20.00 -3.44 -1.87
CA LYS A 65 -20.20 -3.35 -3.32
C LYS A 65 -18.88 -3.40 -4.09
N ARG A 66 -18.96 -3.91 -5.31
CA ARG A 66 -17.91 -3.84 -6.33
C ARG A 66 -18.52 -3.20 -7.58
N PHE A 67 -17.75 -2.38 -8.27
CA PHE A 67 -18.22 -1.71 -9.47
C PHE A 67 -17.07 -1.48 -10.45
N THR A 68 -17.43 -1.34 -11.72
CA THR A 68 -16.52 -1.00 -12.81
C THR A 68 -16.94 0.34 -13.38
N VAL A 69 -15.98 1.18 -13.73
CA VAL A 69 -16.19 2.51 -14.30
C VAL A 69 -15.40 2.60 -15.59
N VAL A 70 -16.04 3.05 -16.65
CA VAL A 70 -15.34 3.48 -17.86
C VAL A 70 -15.01 4.95 -17.69
N MET A 71 -13.73 5.27 -17.53
CA MET A 71 -13.20 6.63 -17.35
C MET A 71 -12.75 7.19 -18.69
N THR A 72 -12.97 8.48 -18.93
CA THR A 72 -12.47 9.17 -20.13
C THR A 72 -11.50 10.26 -19.68
N CYS A 73 -10.22 9.90 -19.69
CA CYS A 73 -9.15 10.72 -19.17
C CYS A 73 -8.62 11.67 -20.24
N SER A 74 -8.40 12.92 -19.86
CA SER A 74 -7.89 13.96 -20.75
C SER A 74 -6.87 14.84 -20.04
N TRP A 75 -5.93 15.39 -20.82
CA TRP A 75 -4.87 16.27 -20.32
C TRP A 75 -4.81 17.54 -21.15
N GLN A 76 -4.65 18.70 -20.50
CA GLN A 76 -4.56 20.01 -21.15
C GLN A 76 -3.50 20.89 -20.48
N GLY A 77 -2.81 21.71 -21.27
CA GLY A 77 -1.81 22.66 -20.78
C GLY A 77 -0.56 22.72 -21.67
N PRO A 78 0.38 23.62 -21.38
CA PRO A 78 1.64 23.66 -22.09
C PRO A 78 2.54 22.46 -21.68
N PRO A 79 3.50 22.05 -22.53
CA PRO A 79 4.39 20.95 -22.23
C PRO A 79 5.09 21.09 -20.87
N GLY A 80 4.92 20.10 -20.00
CA GLY A 80 5.50 20.07 -18.65
C GLY A 80 4.63 20.69 -17.55
N PHE A 81 3.47 21.26 -17.89
CA PHE A 81 2.50 21.81 -16.93
C PHE A 81 1.07 21.36 -17.26
N GLU A 82 0.91 20.19 -17.88
CA GLU A 82 -0.40 19.66 -18.23
C GLU A 82 -1.17 19.24 -16.97
N THR A 83 -2.44 19.64 -16.90
CA THR A 83 -3.39 19.20 -15.88
C THR A 83 -4.30 18.13 -16.46
N GLY A 84 -4.51 17.04 -15.70
CA GLY A 84 -5.34 15.91 -16.09
C GLY A 84 -6.69 15.90 -15.41
N VAL A 85 -7.74 15.54 -16.16
CA VAL A 85 -9.07 15.17 -15.64
C VAL A 85 -9.28 13.70 -15.98
N LEU A 86 -9.57 12.89 -14.96
CA LEU A 86 -9.75 11.44 -15.05
C LEU A 86 -11.22 11.07 -14.86
#